data_AF-A0A0R0CR14-F1
#
_entry.id   AF-A0A0R0CR14-F1
#
_cell.length_a   1.000
_cell.length_b   1.000
_cell.length_c   1.000
_cell.angle_alpha   90.00
_cell.angle_beta   90.00
_cell.angle_gamma   90.00
#
_symmetry.space_group_name_H-M   'P 1'
#
loop_
_entity.id
_entity.type
_entity.pdbx_description
1 polymer ?
#
loop_
_entity_poly.entity_id
_entity_poly.type
_entity_poly.pdbx_seq_one_letter_code
_entity_poly.pdbx_strand_id
1 'polypeptide(L)'
;MRTLKLTIYLGIALTSTSVFAETPPDVSDLVDARGAGGETQLLSRGYEVRDSNTVGDQRFTFWWKAKTLQCISVSTVDGRYASIQSVPAANCGGQSESDSQSSGTATRDGQSLVLVCYGAGTRPTVKSDPTYSWDKDDHKWKSSETVHSSTEGFNGDVQIELYGDHGRIHLSQGLVPPINSGGDHGWWELDNLVVGPGVITAGYRLNGMNKPRIHVDRRTGQITIQGASNFAGQCDIGNFAGGQRRF
;
A
#
# COMPACT_ATOMS: atom_id res chain seq x y z
N MET A 1 -59.93 -28.74 11.29
CA MET A 1 -59.06 -27.73 11.94
C MET A 1 -57.63 -28.24 11.95
N ARG A 2 -56.76 -27.78 11.04
CA ARG A 2 -55.32 -28.10 11.02
C ARG A 2 -54.55 -26.81 11.27
N THR A 3 -53.94 -26.71 12.45
CA THR A 3 -53.10 -25.58 12.85
C THR A 3 -51.72 -25.71 12.20
N LEU A 4 -51.38 -24.76 11.32
CA LEU A 4 -50.06 -24.64 10.69
C LEU A 4 -49.11 -23.94 11.68
N LYS A 5 -48.09 -24.63 12.18
CA LYS A 5 -47.02 -24.01 12.97
C LYS A 5 -45.99 -23.42 12.02
N LEU A 6 -45.86 -22.10 12.02
CA LEU A 6 -44.86 -21.36 11.27
C LEU A 6 -43.57 -21.29 12.11
N THR A 7 -42.58 -22.11 11.77
CA THR A 7 -41.27 -22.09 12.42
C THR A 7 -40.41 -21.02 11.73
N ILE A 8 -40.14 -19.93 12.43
CA ILE A 8 -39.29 -18.82 11.95
C ILE A 8 -37.83 -19.23 12.14
N TYR A 9 -37.09 -19.42 11.05
CA TYR A 9 -35.65 -19.60 11.07
C TYR A 9 -34.96 -18.24 11.18
N LEU A 10 -34.29 -18.00 12.30
CA LEU A 10 -33.46 -16.82 12.55
C LEU A 10 -32.10 -17.01 11.85
N GLY A 11 -31.93 -16.40 10.69
CA GLY A 11 -30.67 -16.43 9.94
C GLY A 11 -29.58 -15.64 10.66
N ILE A 12 -28.51 -16.32 11.08
CA ILE A 12 -27.29 -15.69 11.62
C ILE A 12 -26.54 -15.07 10.45
N ALA A 13 -26.53 -13.73 10.37
CA ALA A 13 -25.71 -13.00 9.43
C ALA A 13 -24.24 -13.06 9.88
N LEU A 14 -23.41 -13.80 9.15
CA LEU A 14 -21.96 -13.76 9.28
C LEU A 14 -21.47 -12.43 8.72
N THR A 15 -21.15 -11.47 9.60
CA THR A 15 -20.49 -10.23 9.21
C THR A 15 -19.02 -10.52 8.94
N SER A 16 -18.60 -10.44 7.69
CA SER A 16 -17.21 -10.54 7.27
C SER A 16 -16.43 -9.36 7.87
N THR A 17 -15.65 -9.59 8.93
CA THR A 17 -14.70 -8.59 9.43
C THR A 17 -13.44 -8.67 8.58
N SER A 18 -13.29 -7.74 7.63
CA SER A 18 -12.03 -7.53 6.93
C SER A 18 -10.98 -7.10 7.97
N VAL A 19 -9.99 -7.96 8.24
CA VAL A 19 -8.84 -7.58 9.07
C VAL A 19 -7.94 -6.67 8.23
N PHE A 20 -7.70 -5.46 8.70
CA PHE A 20 -6.94 -4.42 8.02
C PHE A 20 -5.45 -4.70 8.09
N ALA A 21 -4.72 -4.44 6.99
CA ALA A 21 -3.29 -4.23 7.03
C ALA A 21 -3.02 -2.79 7.51
N GLU A 22 -3.17 -2.60 8.82
CA GLU A 22 -2.75 -1.44 9.59
C GLU A 22 -1.33 -1.69 10.14
N THR A 23 -0.61 -0.64 10.52
CA THR A 23 0.65 -0.81 11.27
C THR A 23 0.37 -1.67 12.50
N PRO A 24 1.03 -2.83 12.64
CA PRO A 24 0.71 -3.71 13.75
C PRO A 24 0.93 -3.03 15.10
N PRO A 25 0.02 -3.21 16.08
CA PRO A 25 0.09 -2.49 17.35
C PRO A 25 1.43 -2.66 18.08
N ASP A 26 2.05 -3.84 17.98
CA ASP A 26 3.31 -4.17 18.64
C ASP A 26 4.54 -3.52 18.01
N VAL A 27 4.39 -2.81 16.89
CA VAL A 27 5.46 -2.05 16.22
C VAL A 27 5.03 -0.64 15.82
N SER A 28 3.82 -0.22 16.19
CA SER A 28 3.27 1.10 15.89
C SER A 28 4.10 2.25 16.47
N ASP A 29 4.73 2.03 17.62
CA ASP A 29 5.63 2.98 18.28
C ASP A 29 6.99 3.14 17.58
N LEU A 30 7.30 2.28 16.60
CA LEU A 30 8.56 2.35 15.84
C LEU A 30 8.45 3.21 14.58
N VAL A 31 7.26 3.69 14.23
CA VAL A 31 7.11 4.68 13.16
C VAL A 31 7.86 5.96 13.57
N ASP A 32 8.64 6.53 12.65
CA ASP A 32 9.58 7.64 12.85
C ASP A 32 10.81 7.33 13.75
N ALA A 33 10.92 6.11 14.29
CA ALA A 33 12.11 5.71 15.03
C ALA A 33 13.35 5.71 14.11
N ARG A 34 14.52 6.02 14.69
CA ARG A 34 15.80 5.86 13.98
C ARG A 34 16.01 4.39 13.64
N GLY A 35 16.39 4.10 12.40
CA GLY A 35 16.49 2.74 11.87
C GLY A 35 17.34 1.81 12.74
N ALA A 36 18.51 2.25 13.23
CA ALA A 36 19.37 1.43 14.09
C ALA A 36 18.69 1.05 15.43
N GLY A 37 17.95 1.98 16.03
CA GLY A 37 17.20 1.72 17.27
C GLY A 37 15.95 0.88 16.99
N GLY A 38 15.24 1.19 15.90
CA GLY A 38 14.07 0.45 15.45
C GLY A 38 14.39 -1.02 15.13
N GLU A 39 15.52 -1.29 14.49
CA GLU A 39 15.98 -2.64 14.18
C GLU A 39 16.28 -3.44 15.46
N THR A 40 16.97 -2.81 16.42
CA THR A 40 17.20 -3.41 17.74
C THR A 40 15.88 -3.75 18.43
N GLN A 41 14.89 -2.86 18.35
CA GLN A 41 13.55 -3.10 18.89
C GLN A 41 12.83 -4.25 18.17
N LEU A 42 12.85 -4.29 16.84
CA LEU A 42 12.26 -5.37 16.04
C LEU A 42 12.87 -6.73 16.42
N LEU A 43 14.19 -6.83 16.49
CA LEU A 43 14.90 -8.04 16.94
C LEU A 43 14.48 -8.44 18.36
N SER A 44 14.42 -7.48 19.29
CA SER A 44 14.00 -7.75 20.68
C SER A 44 12.54 -8.24 20.78
N ARG A 45 11.69 -7.84 19.82
CA ARG A 45 10.29 -8.24 19.70
C ARG A 45 10.12 -9.55 18.94
N GLY A 46 11.21 -10.18 18.51
CA GLY A 46 11.24 -11.48 17.85
C GLY A 46 10.99 -11.43 16.34
N TYR A 47 11.18 -10.27 15.72
CA TYR A 47 11.22 -10.16 14.27
C TYR A 47 12.61 -10.50 13.73
N GLU A 48 12.65 -11.14 12.57
CA GLU A 48 13.87 -11.49 11.83
C GLU A 48 13.79 -10.90 10.43
N VAL A 49 14.87 -10.27 9.96
CA VAL A 49 14.93 -9.76 8.58
C VAL A 49 14.93 -10.92 7.59
N ARG A 50 14.15 -10.78 6.52
CA ARG A 50 13.98 -11.81 5.48
C ARG A 50 14.47 -11.37 4.12
N ASP A 51 14.10 -10.15 3.73
CA ASP A 51 14.49 -9.60 2.45
C ASP A 51 14.60 -8.08 2.55
N SER A 52 15.23 -7.48 1.55
CA SER A 52 15.40 -6.04 1.46
C SER A 52 15.52 -5.59 0.02
N ASN A 53 14.92 -4.45 -0.28
CA ASN A 53 15.04 -3.79 -1.56
C ASN A 53 15.38 -2.31 -1.34
N THR A 54 15.87 -1.63 -2.37
CA THR A 54 16.25 -0.21 -2.29
C THR A 54 15.83 0.48 -3.56
N VAL A 55 15.07 1.57 -3.42
CA VAL A 55 14.60 2.39 -4.52
C VAL A 55 14.97 3.83 -4.23
N GLY A 56 15.89 4.38 -5.03
CA GLY A 56 16.47 5.69 -4.78
C GLY A 56 17.17 5.76 -3.42
N ASP A 57 16.70 6.66 -2.56
CA ASP A 57 17.16 6.88 -1.19
C ASP A 57 16.36 6.08 -0.13
N GLN A 58 15.30 5.39 -0.54
CA GLN A 58 14.43 4.63 0.35
C GLN A 58 14.80 3.14 0.37
N ARG A 59 14.98 2.61 1.58
CA ARG A 59 15.23 1.18 1.83
C ARG A 59 13.96 0.50 2.33
N PHE A 60 13.56 -0.58 1.67
CA PHE A 60 12.47 -1.44 2.10
C PHE A 60 13.06 -2.71 2.70
N THR A 61 12.55 -3.13 3.86
CA THR A 61 12.97 -4.37 4.52
C THR A 61 11.75 -5.17 4.94
N PHE A 62 11.82 -6.48 4.77
CA PHE A 62 10.78 -7.41 5.18
C PHE A 62 11.20 -8.14 6.43
N TRP A 63 10.30 -8.21 7.41
CA TRP A 63 10.57 -8.79 8.71
C TRP A 63 9.52 -9.83 9.09
N TRP A 64 9.98 -10.98 9.57
CA TRP A 64 9.15 -12.10 9.95
C TRP A 64 9.17 -12.35 11.45
N LYS A 65 7.99 -12.51 12.04
CA LYS A 65 7.83 -12.94 13.44
C LYS A 65 7.17 -14.30 13.48
N ALA A 66 7.97 -15.34 13.70
CA ALA A 66 7.51 -16.73 13.62
C ALA A 66 6.39 -17.08 14.60
N LYS A 67 6.43 -16.50 15.81
CA LYS A 67 5.43 -16.78 16.86
C LYS A 67 4.02 -16.35 16.48
N THR A 68 3.88 -15.29 15.69
CA THR A 68 2.58 -14.73 15.27
C THR A 68 2.31 -14.92 13.78
N LEU A 69 3.19 -15.64 13.07
CA LEU A 69 3.16 -15.82 11.61
C LEU A 69 3.01 -14.48 10.85
N GLN A 70 3.66 -13.45 11.37
CA GLN A 70 3.46 -12.08 10.92
C GLN A 70 4.61 -11.63 10.05
N CYS A 71 4.30 -11.10 8.87
CA CYS A 71 5.25 -10.43 8.00
C CYS A 71 4.92 -8.93 7.95
N ILE A 72 5.96 -8.10 8.05
CA ILE A 72 5.83 -6.65 7.91
C ILE A 72 6.80 -6.15 6.86
N SER A 73 6.41 -5.10 6.14
CA SER A 73 7.32 -4.29 5.34
C SER A 73 7.61 -2.99 6.08
N VAL A 74 8.89 -2.65 6.19
CA VAL A 74 9.38 -1.43 6.83
C VAL A 74 10.08 -0.60 5.76
N SER A 75 9.59 0.61 5.55
CA SER A 75 10.23 1.58 4.66
C SER A 75 11.07 2.56 5.48
N THR A 76 12.31 2.78 5.06
CA THR A 76 13.28 3.64 5.73
C THR A 76 13.74 4.74 4.81
N VAL A 77 13.58 6.00 5.24
CA VAL A 77 14.01 7.22 4.53
C VAL A 77 14.80 8.08 5.52
N ASP A 78 15.91 8.67 5.08
CA ASP A 78 16.78 9.51 5.94
C ASP A 78 17.19 8.83 7.26
N GLY A 79 17.33 7.51 7.24
CA GLY A 79 17.68 6.70 8.41
C GLY A 79 16.57 6.56 9.45
N ARG A 80 15.31 6.85 9.10
CA ARG A 80 14.13 6.69 9.97
C ARG A 80 13.07 5.84 9.30
N TYR A 81 12.29 5.12 10.10
CA TYR A 81 11.17 4.32 9.61
C TYR A 81 10.03 5.24 9.19
N ALA A 82 9.84 5.39 7.88
CA ALA A 82 8.79 6.22 7.30
C ALA A 82 7.42 5.53 7.37
N SER A 83 7.38 4.22 7.17
CA SER A 83 6.17 3.41 7.33
C SER A 83 6.51 1.99 7.78
N ILE A 84 5.57 1.39 8.50
CA ILE A 84 5.57 -0.03 8.84
C ILE A 84 4.16 -0.56 8.57
N GLN A 85 4.04 -1.58 7.74
CA GLN A 85 2.74 -2.17 7.42
C GLN A 85 2.78 -3.69 7.41
N SER A 86 1.66 -4.29 7.78
CA SER A 86 1.47 -5.74 7.67
C SER A 86 1.38 -6.14 6.21
N VAL A 87 2.16 -7.15 5.82
CA VAL A 87 2.12 -7.70 4.46
C VAL A 87 1.94 -9.22 4.54
N PRO A 88 1.47 -9.88 3.47
CA PRO A 88 1.31 -11.32 3.48
C PRO A 88 2.59 -12.08 3.84
N ALA A 89 2.44 -13.17 4.59
CA ALA A 89 3.54 -14.02 5.06
C ALA A 89 4.50 -14.49 3.94
N ALA A 90 3.98 -14.69 2.73
CA ALA A 90 4.77 -15.12 1.58
C ALA A 90 5.89 -14.14 1.19
N ASN A 91 5.71 -12.83 1.44
CA ASN A 91 6.74 -11.81 1.17
C ASN A 91 7.98 -11.99 2.07
N CYS A 92 7.81 -12.63 3.21
CA CYS A 92 8.88 -12.97 4.15
C CYS A 92 9.49 -14.36 3.89
N GLY A 93 9.15 -15.02 2.79
CA GLY A 93 9.62 -16.37 2.47
C GLY A 93 8.91 -17.47 3.27
N GLY A 94 7.86 -17.16 4.04
CA GLY A 94 6.98 -18.16 4.61
C GLY A 94 6.32 -18.95 3.49
N GLN A 95 6.58 -20.25 3.40
CA GLN A 95 5.61 -21.14 2.77
C GLN A 95 4.39 -21.11 3.69
N SER A 96 3.20 -20.88 3.15
CA SER A 96 1.97 -21.12 3.91
C SER A 96 1.89 -22.61 4.23
N GLU A 97 2.56 -23.05 5.29
CA GLU A 97 2.32 -24.35 5.90
C GLU A 97 1.10 -24.17 6.82
N SER A 98 -0.05 -23.98 6.17
CA SER A 98 -1.37 -24.02 6.79
C SER A 98 -2.38 -24.45 5.74
N ASP A 99 -2.10 -25.60 5.13
CA ASP A 99 -3.18 -26.50 4.75
C ASP A 99 -3.45 -27.38 5.98
N SER A 100 -4.27 -26.88 6.92
CA SER A 100 -5.20 -27.66 7.76
C SER A 100 -5.82 -26.82 8.90
N GLN A 101 -7.15 -26.70 8.82
CA GLN A 101 -8.11 -26.40 9.90
C GLN A 101 -8.32 -24.93 10.34
N SER A 102 -9.08 -24.20 9.51
CA SER A 102 -10.32 -23.61 10.02
C SER A 102 -11.49 -24.22 9.25
N SER A 103 -12.27 -25.04 9.94
CA SER A 103 -13.56 -25.54 9.45
C SER A 103 -14.55 -24.37 9.39
N GLY A 104 -14.58 -23.69 8.27
CA GLY A 104 -15.64 -22.78 7.87
C GLY A 104 -15.67 -22.76 6.35
N THR A 105 -16.81 -23.11 5.77
CA THR A 105 -17.04 -23.26 4.33
C THR A 105 -16.84 -21.95 3.57
N ALA A 106 -15.60 -21.51 3.41
CA ALA A 106 -15.19 -20.55 2.41
C ALA A 106 -14.62 -21.36 1.25
N THR A 107 -15.34 -21.31 0.14
CA THR A 107 -14.89 -21.77 -1.18
C THR A 107 -13.42 -21.41 -1.39
N ARG A 108 -12.66 -22.35 -1.96
CA ARG A 108 -11.34 -22.13 -2.55
C ARG A 108 -11.41 -20.99 -3.58
N ASP A 109 -11.34 -19.73 -3.19
CA ASP A 109 -11.19 -18.64 -4.13
C ASP A 109 -9.73 -18.48 -4.48
N GLY A 110 -9.31 -19.14 -5.57
CA GLY A 110 -8.05 -18.88 -6.28
C GLY A 110 -7.98 -17.49 -6.92
N GLN A 111 -8.73 -16.52 -6.40
CA GLN A 111 -8.87 -15.15 -6.89
C GLN A 111 -8.42 -14.11 -5.86
N SER A 112 -7.90 -14.52 -4.69
CA SER A 112 -7.31 -13.60 -3.73
C SER A 112 -5.82 -13.42 -3.98
N LEU A 113 -5.39 -12.18 -4.20
CA LEU A 113 -4.00 -11.84 -4.50
C LEU A 113 -3.60 -10.59 -3.72
N VAL A 114 -2.45 -10.64 -3.05
CA VAL A 114 -1.88 -9.47 -2.41
C VAL A 114 -0.48 -9.22 -2.96
N LEU A 115 -0.23 -7.98 -3.34
CA LEU A 115 1.01 -7.50 -3.94
C LEU A 115 1.59 -6.40 -3.07
N VAL A 116 2.92 -6.41 -2.93
CA VAL A 116 3.66 -5.25 -2.42
C VAL A 116 4.58 -4.77 -3.52
N CYS A 117 4.46 -3.50 -3.89
CA CYS A 117 5.19 -2.96 -5.03
C CYS A 117 6.00 -1.73 -4.62
N TYR A 118 7.26 -1.73 -5.02
CA TYR A 118 8.25 -0.72 -4.68
C TYR A 118 8.64 0.04 -5.93
N GLY A 119 8.72 1.36 -5.85
CA GLY A 119 8.94 2.17 -7.03
C GLY A 119 9.19 3.63 -6.74
N ALA A 120 9.23 4.39 -7.82
CA ALA A 120 9.42 5.82 -7.81
C ALA A 120 8.35 6.50 -8.65
N GLY A 121 8.10 7.76 -8.32
CA GLY A 121 7.04 8.52 -8.92
C GLY A 121 7.34 10.00 -8.98
N THR A 122 6.40 10.72 -9.60
CA THR A 122 6.41 12.17 -9.65
C THR A 122 5.04 12.71 -9.24
N ARG A 123 5.03 13.77 -8.46
CA ARG A 123 3.82 14.46 -8.02
C ARG A 123 3.86 15.95 -8.38
N PRO A 124 2.74 16.57 -8.74
CA PRO A 124 2.66 18.01 -8.93
C PRO A 124 2.93 18.73 -7.60
N THR A 125 3.68 19.82 -7.65
CA THR A 125 3.94 20.70 -6.52
C THR A 125 3.85 22.16 -6.95
N VAL A 126 3.68 23.07 -6.00
CA VAL A 126 3.61 24.51 -6.24
C VAL A 126 4.78 25.16 -5.54
N LYS A 127 5.59 25.92 -6.29
CA LYS A 127 6.70 26.72 -5.74
C LYS A 127 6.37 28.20 -5.85
N SER A 128 6.75 28.97 -4.83
CA SER A 128 6.68 30.43 -4.83
C SER A 128 8.10 30.97 -4.76
N ASP A 129 8.53 31.68 -5.81
CA ASP A 129 9.84 32.31 -5.88
C ASP A 129 9.70 33.83 -5.69
N PRO A 130 10.40 34.45 -4.73
CA PRO A 130 10.40 35.89 -4.57
C PRO A 130 11.23 36.54 -5.70
N THR A 131 10.56 37.37 -6.48
CA THR A 131 11.18 38.24 -7.48
C THR A 131 11.31 39.65 -6.93
N TYR A 132 12.50 40.23 -7.01
CA TYR A 132 12.76 41.59 -6.55
C TYR A 132 12.84 42.52 -7.76
N SER A 133 11.99 43.55 -7.77
CA SER A 133 12.06 44.62 -8.76
C SER A 133 12.38 45.94 -8.06
N TRP A 134 13.31 46.70 -8.63
CA TRP A 134 13.60 48.04 -8.15
C TRP A 134 12.51 48.99 -8.62
N ASP A 135 11.83 49.64 -7.69
CA ASP A 135 10.91 50.72 -8.00
C ASP A 135 11.68 52.04 -8.05
N LYS A 136 11.77 52.61 -9.25
CA LYS A 136 12.49 53.86 -9.51
C LYS A 136 11.80 55.10 -8.95
N ASP A 137 10.49 55.06 -8.73
CA ASP A 137 9.71 56.20 -8.27
C ASP A 137 9.78 56.27 -6.73
N ASP A 138 9.64 55.12 -6.08
CA ASP A 138 9.73 54.98 -4.63
C ASP A 138 11.17 54.78 -4.11
N HIS A 139 12.17 54.61 -5.00
CA HIS A 139 13.56 54.28 -4.67
C HIS A 139 13.69 53.11 -3.68
N LYS A 140 12.89 52.05 -3.88
CA LYS A 140 12.90 50.87 -3.00
C LYS A 140 12.73 49.58 -3.79
N TRP A 141 13.33 48.51 -3.27
CA TRP A 141 13.06 47.16 -3.76
C TRP A 141 11.65 46.74 -3.37
N LYS A 142 10.87 46.28 -4.35
CA LYS A 142 9.57 45.65 -4.14
C LYS A 142 9.72 44.15 -4.39
N SER A 143 9.26 43.36 -3.43
CA SER A 143 9.12 41.91 -3.60
C SER A 143 7.78 41.62 -4.29
N SER A 144 7.82 40.82 -5.35
CA SER A 144 6.66 40.18 -5.94
C SER A 144 6.84 38.67 -5.83
N GLU A 145 5.81 37.94 -5.46
CA GLU A 145 5.83 36.48 -5.48
C GLU A 145 5.36 36.01 -6.85
N THR A 146 6.13 35.12 -7.48
CA THR A 146 5.66 34.43 -8.69
C THR A 146 5.46 32.96 -8.36
N VAL A 147 4.24 32.49 -8.58
CA VAL A 147 3.84 31.11 -8.30
C VAL A 147 3.96 30.29 -9.58
N HIS A 148 4.70 29.18 -9.50
CA HIS A 148 4.92 28.29 -10.62
C HIS A 148 4.54 26.86 -10.26
N SER A 149 3.86 26.17 -11.18
CA SER A 149 3.64 24.72 -11.10
C SER A 149 4.96 24.01 -11.37
N SER A 150 5.30 23.06 -10.52
CA SER A 150 6.50 22.24 -10.63
C SER A 150 6.16 20.77 -10.38
N THR A 151 7.16 19.91 -10.46
CA THR A 151 7.04 18.47 -10.22
C THR A 151 8.11 18.04 -9.24
N GLU A 152 7.74 17.21 -8.28
CA GLU A 152 8.64 16.64 -7.29
C GLU A 152 8.70 15.12 -7.47
N GLY A 153 9.92 14.57 -7.47
CA GLY A 153 10.13 13.12 -7.47
C GLY A 153 9.99 12.54 -6.07
N PHE A 154 9.51 11.31 -5.97
CA PHE A 154 9.44 10.58 -4.71
C PHE A 154 9.69 9.08 -4.93
N ASN A 155 10.13 8.40 -3.88
CA ASN A 155 10.15 6.95 -3.79
C ASN A 155 9.01 6.49 -2.87
N GLY A 156 8.55 5.25 -3.05
CA GLY A 156 7.52 4.72 -2.18
C GLY A 156 7.15 3.27 -2.48
N ASP A 157 6.33 2.71 -1.61
CA ASP A 157 5.67 1.44 -1.82
C ASP A 157 4.14 1.59 -1.92
N VAL A 158 3.52 0.58 -2.50
CA VAL A 158 2.07 0.40 -2.53
C VAL A 158 1.74 -1.05 -2.21
N GLN A 159 0.65 -1.27 -1.48
CA GLN A 159 0.10 -2.61 -1.26
C GLN A 159 -1.23 -2.71 -1.97
N ILE A 160 -1.41 -3.77 -2.77
CA ILE A 160 -2.66 -4.03 -3.48
C ILE A 160 -3.22 -5.34 -2.95
N GLU A 161 -4.47 -5.33 -2.52
CA GLU A 161 -5.19 -6.51 -2.09
C GLU A 161 -6.39 -6.72 -2.99
N LEU A 162 -6.48 -7.90 -3.60
CA LEU A 162 -7.53 -8.30 -4.52
C LEU A 162 -8.25 -9.50 -3.94
N TYR A 163 -9.57 -9.52 -4.06
CA TYR A 163 -10.46 -10.57 -3.59
C TYR A 163 -11.57 -10.76 -4.62
N GLY A 164 -11.42 -11.74 -5.52
CA GLY A 164 -12.43 -11.97 -6.56
C GLY A 164 -12.51 -10.78 -7.53
N ASP A 165 -13.64 -10.09 -7.51
CA ASP A 165 -13.96 -8.89 -8.29
C ASP A 165 -13.78 -7.57 -7.52
N HIS A 166 -13.37 -7.65 -6.24
CA HIS A 166 -13.09 -6.50 -5.39
C HIS A 166 -11.60 -6.34 -5.13
N GLY A 167 -11.19 -5.14 -4.72
CA GLY A 167 -9.84 -4.92 -4.25
C GLY A 167 -9.62 -3.54 -3.68
N ARG A 168 -8.51 -3.36 -2.96
CA ARG A 168 -8.11 -2.12 -2.33
C ARG A 168 -6.62 -1.88 -2.50
N ILE A 169 -6.21 -0.62 -2.46
CA ILE A 169 -4.81 -0.19 -2.54
C ILE A 169 -4.45 0.71 -1.36
N HIS A 170 -3.32 0.40 -0.72
CA HIS A 170 -2.67 1.27 0.24
C HIS A 170 -1.55 2.03 -0.44
N LEU A 171 -1.48 3.33 -0.21
CA LEU A 171 -0.55 4.22 -0.86
C LEU A 171 0.43 4.80 0.16
N SER A 172 1.71 4.78 -0.17
CA SER A 172 2.70 5.59 0.55
C SER A 172 2.44 7.09 0.38
N GLN A 173 2.97 7.90 1.30
CA GLN A 173 2.70 9.35 1.39
C GLN A 173 2.94 10.12 0.08
N GLY A 174 3.90 9.71 -0.76
CA GLY A 174 4.20 10.37 -2.04
C GLY A 174 3.06 10.32 -3.06
N LEU A 175 2.18 9.32 -2.95
CA LEU A 175 1.03 9.09 -3.84
C LEU A 175 -0.26 9.73 -3.35
N VAL A 176 -0.33 10.10 -2.07
CA VAL A 176 -1.53 10.67 -1.44
C VAL A 176 -1.46 12.20 -1.54
N PRO A 177 -2.32 12.86 -2.34
CA PRO A 177 -2.32 14.31 -2.45
C PRO A 177 -2.82 14.95 -1.14
N PRO A 178 -2.41 16.19 -0.81
CA PRO A 178 -2.84 16.87 0.42
C PRO A 178 -4.36 16.98 0.55
N ILE A 179 -5.07 17.16 -0.58
CA ILE A 179 -6.52 17.18 -0.66
C ILE A 179 -6.99 15.86 -1.26
N ASN A 180 -7.41 14.95 -0.38
CA ASN A 180 -7.90 13.63 -0.74
C ASN A 180 -9.19 13.30 0.04
N SER A 181 -9.87 12.23 -0.35
CA SER A 181 -11.10 11.75 0.31
C SER A 181 -10.85 11.00 1.62
N GLY A 182 -9.63 11.02 2.16
CA GLY A 182 -9.21 10.36 3.40
C GLY A 182 -8.89 8.88 3.26
N GLY A 183 -9.44 8.20 2.25
CA GLY A 183 -9.44 6.73 2.22
C GLY A 183 -10.05 6.15 3.50
N ASP A 184 -9.98 4.82 3.68
CA ASP A 184 -10.25 4.18 4.96
C ASP A 184 -8.90 3.72 5.55
N HIS A 185 -8.38 4.43 6.55
CA HIS A 185 -7.07 4.13 7.16
C HIS A 185 -5.92 3.98 6.15
N GLY A 186 -5.87 4.86 5.14
CA GLY A 186 -4.86 4.82 4.07
C GLY A 186 -5.16 3.82 2.94
N TRP A 187 -6.34 3.20 2.95
CA TRP A 187 -6.81 2.32 1.88
C TRP A 187 -7.81 3.02 0.96
N TRP A 188 -7.69 2.77 -0.33
CA TRP A 188 -8.66 3.16 -1.35
C TRP A 188 -9.21 1.94 -2.07
N GLU A 189 -10.54 1.87 -2.19
CA GLU A 189 -11.20 0.85 -2.98
C GLU A 189 -10.85 1.00 -4.46
N LEU A 190 -10.63 -0.15 -5.11
CA LEU A 190 -10.40 -0.23 -6.54
C LEU A 190 -11.74 -0.23 -7.29
N ASP A 191 -11.81 0.56 -8.35
CA ASP A 191 -12.90 0.58 -9.30
C ASP A 191 -12.48 0.00 -10.65
N ASN A 192 -13.45 -0.51 -11.43
CA ASN A 192 -13.18 -1.07 -12.75
C ASN A 192 -12.06 -2.14 -12.74
N LEU A 193 -12.03 -2.97 -11.69
CA LEU A 193 -10.99 -3.97 -11.50
C LEU A 193 -11.12 -5.07 -12.56
N VAL A 194 -10.01 -5.35 -13.24
CA VAL A 194 -9.86 -6.47 -14.18
C VAL A 194 -8.62 -7.25 -13.80
N VAL A 195 -8.82 -8.49 -13.35
CA VAL A 195 -7.74 -9.44 -13.00
C VAL A 195 -7.59 -10.46 -14.13
N GLY A 196 -6.73 -10.17 -15.09
CA GLY A 196 -6.39 -11.08 -16.19
C GLY A 196 -5.17 -11.96 -15.88
N PRO A 197 -4.92 -13.03 -16.65
CA PRO A 197 -3.78 -13.92 -16.43
C PRO A 197 -2.41 -13.25 -16.66
N GLY A 198 -2.34 -12.26 -17.56
CA GLY A 198 -1.10 -11.52 -17.86
C GLY A 198 -1.05 -10.10 -17.30
N VAL A 199 -2.18 -9.51 -16.95
CA VAL A 199 -2.26 -8.10 -16.53
C VAL A 199 -3.37 -7.89 -15.51
N ILE A 200 -3.15 -6.99 -14.57
CA ILE A 200 -4.17 -6.46 -13.66
C ILE A 200 -4.33 -4.99 -13.97
N THR A 201 -5.57 -4.55 -14.15
CA THR A 201 -5.88 -3.12 -14.31
C THR A 201 -6.99 -2.71 -13.36
N ALA A 202 -6.90 -1.50 -12.83
CA ALA A 202 -7.92 -0.93 -11.95
C ALA A 202 -7.84 0.60 -11.98
N GLY A 203 -8.91 1.28 -11.60
CA GLY A 203 -8.90 2.65 -11.15
C GLY A 203 -9.01 2.73 -9.64
N TYR A 204 -8.70 3.88 -9.06
CA TYR A 204 -9.15 4.24 -7.72
C TYR A 204 -9.41 5.74 -7.66
N ARG A 205 -10.17 6.18 -6.68
CA ARG A 205 -10.56 7.59 -6.55
C ARG A 205 -9.91 8.23 -5.33
N LEU A 206 -9.00 9.17 -5.58
CA LEU A 206 -8.41 10.01 -4.53
C LEU A 206 -9.30 11.20 -4.16
N ASN A 207 -10.04 11.75 -5.13
CA ASN A 207 -11.08 12.78 -4.94
C ASN A 207 -11.95 12.90 -6.22
N GLY A 208 -12.84 13.90 -6.29
CA GLY A 208 -13.75 14.08 -7.43
C GLY A 208 -13.06 14.24 -8.80
N MET A 209 -11.85 14.82 -8.82
CA MET A 209 -11.09 15.16 -10.04
C MET A 209 -9.88 14.24 -10.29
N ASN A 210 -9.37 13.59 -9.24
CA ASN A 210 -8.20 12.72 -9.30
C ASN A 210 -8.61 11.24 -9.19
N LYS A 211 -8.58 10.54 -10.33
CA LYS A 211 -8.91 9.11 -10.44
C LYS A 211 -7.78 8.34 -11.15
N PRO A 212 -6.70 7.98 -10.44
CA PRO A 212 -5.58 7.30 -11.07
C PRO A 212 -5.94 5.91 -11.58
N ARG A 213 -5.12 5.41 -12.53
CA ARG A 213 -5.25 4.08 -13.14
C ARG A 213 -3.99 3.27 -12.88
N ILE A 214 -4.19 2.04 -12.42
CA ILE A 214 -3.13 1.06 -12.14
C ILE A 214 -3.04 0.08 -13.30
N HIS A 215 -1.82 -0.27 -13.69
CA HIS A 215 -1.52 -1.39 -14.58
C HIS A 215 -0.38 -2.21 -13.96
N VAL A 216 -0.63 -3.50 -13.72
CA VAL A 216 0.38 -4.46 -13.27
C VAL A 216 0.57 -5.52 -14.33
N ASP A 217 1.77 -5.64 -14.88
CA ASP A 217 2.17 -6.76 -15.71
C ASP A 217 2.49 -7.95 -14.81
N ARG A 218 1.66 -8.99 -14.88
CA ARG A 218 1.80 -10.18 -14.04
C ARG A 218 2.89 -11.12 -14.50
N ARG A 219 3.54 -10.90 -15.65
CA ARG A 219 4.63 -11.73 -16.16
C ARG A 219 5.98 -11.16 -15.78
N THR A 220 6.08 -9.84 -15.73
CA THR A 220 7.33 -9.15 -15.38
C THR A 220 7.33 -8.66 -13.94
N GLY A 221 6.16 -8.50 -13.32
CA GLY A 221 5.96 -7.88 -12.01
C GLY A 221 5.98 -6.35 -12.06
N GLN A 222 6.06 -5.73 -13.24
CA GLN A 222 6.09 -4.27 -13.34
C GLN A 222 4.74 -3.66 -13.01
N ILE A 223 4.75 -2.54 -12.28
CA ILE A 223 3.56 -1.74 -12.00
C ILE A 223 3.72 -0.32 -12.53
N THR A 224 2.61 0.25 -13.00
CA THR A 224 2.46 1.69 -13.22
C THR A 224 1.17 2.19 -12.61
N ILE A 225 1.21 3.42 -12.12
CA ILE A 225 0.06 4.21 -11.67
C ILE A 225 0.11 5.53 -12.42
N GLN A 226 -0.98 5.86 -13.11
CA GLN A 226 -1.09 7.07 -13.93
C GLN A 226 -2.23 7.93 -13.43
N GLY A 227 -1.98 9.22 -13.23
CA GLY A 227 -2.98 10.17 -12.73
C GLY A 227 -2.39 11.57 -12.64
N ALA A 228 -2.84 12.35 -11.67
CA ALA A 228 -2.18 13.63 -11.35
C ALA A 228 -0.73 13.39 -10.90
N SER A 229 -0.51 12.35 -10.09
CA SER A 229 0.81 11.80 -9.78
C SER A 229 1.02 10.51 -10.57
N ASN A 230 2.28 10.24 -10.92
CA ASN A 230 2.66 9.00 -11.60
C ASN A 230 3.57 8.17 -10.70
N PHE A 231 3.53 6.85 -10.85
CA PHE A 231 4.42 5.93 -10.17
C PHE A 231 4.72 4.73 -11.06
N ALA A 232 5.96 4.25 -11.00
CA ALA A 232 6.39 3.04 -11.69
C ALA A 232 7.32 2.25 -10.77
N GLY A 233 7.23 0.93 -10.82
CA GLY A 233 7.98 0.08 -9.91
C GLY A 233 7.86 -1.39 -10.22
N GLN A 234 8.24 -2.20 -9.24
CA GLN A 234 8.24 -3.65 -9.29
C GLN A 234 7.44 -4.20 -8.12
N CYS A 235 6.55 -5.15 -8.40
CA CYS A 235 5.79 -5.89 -7.42
C CYS A 235 6.47 -7.22 -7.10
N ASP A 236 6.54 -7.52 -5.82
CA ASP A 236 6.78 -8.87 -5.34
C ASP A 236 5.43 -9.59 -5.23
N ILE A 237 5.35 -10.75 -5.88
CA ILE A 237 4.15 -11.59 -5.88
C ILE A 237 4.31 -12.66 -4.80
N GLY A 238 3.50 -12.59 -3.76
CA GLY A 238 3.17 -13.77 -2.97
C GLY A 238 2.29 -14.69 -3.82
N ASN A 239 2.82 -15.81 -4.30
CA ASN A 239 2.03 -16.78 -5.08
C ASN A 239 1.03 -17.52 -4.15
N PHE A 240 -0.27 -17.23 -4.27
CA PHE A 240 -1.35 -17.82 -3.45
C PHE A 240 -2.28 -18.77 -4.21
N ALA A 241 -1.85 -19.29 -5.37
CA ALA A 241 -2.56 -20.35 -6.08
C ALA A 241 -1.56 -21.22 -6.85
N GLY A 242 -1.03 -22.25 -6.20
CA GLY A 242 -0.18 -23.25 -6.85
C GLY A 242 1.29 -22.82 -6.90
N GLY A 243 2.08 -23.45 -6.02
CA GLY A 243 3.50 -23.19 -5.90
C GLY A 243 4.22 -23.20 -7.24
N GLN A 244 4.77 -22.05 -7.59
CA GLN A 244 6.00 -21.96 -8.36
C GLN A 244 6.65 -20.60 -8.08
N ARG A 245 7.93 -20.66 -7.72
CA ARG A 245 8.83 -19.51 -7.62
C ARG A 245 9.37 -19.20 -9.02
N ARG A 246 9.45 -17.90 -9.31
CA ARG A 246 9.96 -17.25 -10.54
C ARG A 246 9.02 -17.37 -11.74
N PHE A 247 8.91 -16.26 -12.47
CA PHE A 247 8.31 -16.20 -13.80
C PHE A 247 9.12 -17.03 -14.81
#